data_AF-D2Q6Q7-F1
#
_entry.id   AF-D2Q6Q7-F1
#
_cell.length_a   1.000
_cell.length_b   1.000
_cell.length_c   1.000
_cell.angle_alpha   90.00
_cell.angle_beta   90.00
_cell.angle_gamma   90.00
#
_symmetry.space_group_name_H-M   'P 1'
#
loop_
_entity.id
_entity.type
_entity.pdbx_description
1 polymer ?
#
loop_
_entity_poly.entity_id
_entity_poly.type
_entity_poly.pdbx_seq_one_letter_code
_entity_poly.pdbx_strand_id
1 'polypeptide(L)'
;MKIEKSNAKSRRVIAAIAIVAVIAIILTVAVTIIIGNQRELTQAASDTCKLNAKTLTVHQDSFKEAQSEAEQAAKLTVDDVANGSTLETLKDAMKLADAVDDAPTCPAKGNADDFTKATNDIKDYADNLRNITNELDSAVKAVLASQEMKLDSAK
;
A
#
# COMPACT_ATOMS: atom_id res chain seq x y z
N MET A 1 33.54 -6.45 -39.30
CA MET A 1 33.36 -7.75 -38.60
C MET A 1 32.54 -7.45 -37.35
N LYS A 2 31.27 -7.84 -37.37
CA LYS A 2 30.24 -7.51 -36.38
C LYS A 2 29.88 -8.81 -35.67
N ILE A 3 30.12 -8.90 -34.36
CA ILE A 3 29.39 -9.83 -33.49
C ILE A 3 29.12 -9.08 -32.17
N GLU A 4 27.92 -8.48 -32.12
CA GLU A 4 27.21 -8.19 -30.88
C GLU A 4 27.04 -9.50 -30.11
N LYS A 5 27.70 -9.65 -28.96
CA LYS A 5 27.33 -10.68 -27.98
C LYS A 5 26.30 -10.08 -27.04
N SER A 6 25.05 -10.46 -27.29
CA SER A 6 23.90 -10.24 -26.45
C SER A 6 24.16 -10.74 -25.02
N ASN A 7 24.32 -9.82 -24.06
CA ASN A 7 24.05 -10.10 -22.65
C ASN A 7 22.64 -9.61 -22.29
N ALA A 8 21.67 -9.99 -23.12
CA ALA A 8 20.24 -9.75 -22.91
C ALA A 8 19.65 -10.57 -21.76
N LYS A 9 20.45 -11.44 -21.09
CA LYS A 9 19.96 -12.32 -20.02
C LYS A 9 20.02 -11.68 -18.63
N SER A 10 20.96 -10.76 -18.38
CA SER A 10 21.09 -10.08 -17.08
C SER A 10 20.32 -8.76 -16.98
N ARG A 11 19.91 -8.17 -18.10
CA ARG A 11 19.07 -6.95 -18.13
C ARG A 11 17.56 -7.22 -18.05
N ARG A 12 17.14 -8.49 -17.98
CA ARG A 12 15.71 -8.87 -18.01
C ARG A 12 15.01 -8.90 -16.64
N VAL A 13 15.71 -8.56 -15.57
CA VAL A 13 15.11 -8.51 -14.21
C VAL A 13 14.85 -7.07 -13.76
N ILE A 14 15.39 -6.07 -14.45
CA ILE A 14 15.18 -4.64 -14.13
C ILE A 14 14.17 -4.07 -15.12
N ALA A 15 12.96 -4.63 -15.12
CA ALA A 15 11.88 -4.18 -15.97
C ALA A 15 10.51 -4.58 -15.41
N ALA A 16 10.18 -4.12 -14.21
CA ALA A 16 8.80 -3.89 -13.78
C ALA A 16 8.76 -3.46 -12.32
N ILE A 17 8.96 -2.18 -12.02
CA ILE A 17 8.18 -1.51 -10.97
C ILE A 17 7.96 -0.08 -11.45
N ALA A 18 7.01 0.05 -12.36
CA ALA A 18 6.53 1.34 -12.84
C ALA A 18 5.05 1.42 -12.47
N ILE A 19 4.75 2.44 -11.65
CA ILE A 19 3.59 3.33 -11.78
C ILE A 19 2.32 2.98 -10.97
N VAL A 20 2.10 3.86 -9.96
CA VAL A 20 0.84 4.58 -9.63
C VAL A 20 -0.12 3.83 -8.69
N ALA A 21 -0.56 4.46 -7.58
CA ALA A 21 -1.40 5.64 -7.70
C ALA A 21 -1.35 6.65 -6.54
N VAL A 22 -1.00 7.89 -6.89
CA VAL A 22 -1.46 9.08 -6.18
C VAL A 22 -2.96 9.22 -6.49
N ILE A 23 -3.81 8.71 -5.62
CA ILE A 23 -5.25 9.01 -5.68
C ILE A 23 -5.59 9.86 -4.47
N ALA A 24 -5.94 11.11 -4.76
CA ALA A 24 -6.52 12.04 -3.83
C ALA A 24 -7.78 11.40 -3.23
N ILE A 25 -7.70 11.01 -1.95
CA ILE A 25 -8.86 10.61 -1.17
C ILE A 25 -9.79 11.83 -1.12
N ILE A 26 -11.03 11.64 -1.56
CA ILE A 26 -12.06 12.68 -1.53
C ILE A 26 -12.16 13.20 -0.09
N LEU A 27 -11.71 14.44 0.11
CA LEU A 27 -11.97 15.24 1.30
C LEU A 27 -13.48 15.31 1.45
N THR A 28 -14.00 14.54 2.41
CA THR A 28 -15.43 14.42 2.62
C THR A 28 -15.90 15.71 3.27
N VAL A 29 -16.73 16.41 2.50
CA VAL A 29 -17.42 17.66 2.80
C VAL A 29 -17.92 17.62 4.24
N ALA A 30 -17.42 18.55 5.05
CA ALA A 30 -18.03 18.88 6.33
C ALA A 30 -19.46 19.40 6.04
N VAL A 31 -20.45 18.51 6.12
CA VAL A 31 -21.85 18.91 6.01
C VAL A 31 -22.29 19.36 7.39
N THR A 32 -22.26 20.67 7.58
CA THR A 32 -22.93 21.38 8.66
C THR A 32 -24.42 21.04 8.60
N ILE A 33 -24.92 20.22 9.51
CA ILE A 33 -26.34 19.80 9.52
C ILE A 33 -27.19 20.93 10.11
N ILE A 34 -27.88 21.66 9.23
CA ILE A 34 -29.06 22.47 9.57
C ILE A 34 -30.25 21.49 9.60
N ILE A 35 -30.67 21.12 10.81
CA ILE A 35 -31.91 20.40 11.20
C ILE A 35 -32.68 19.74 10.03
N GLY A 36 -32.23 18.54 9.62
CA GLY A 36 -32.96 17.65 8.69
C GLY A 36 -33.56 16.44 9.42
N ASN A 37 -34.57 15.80 8.82
CA ASN A 37 -35.23 14.60 9.35
C ASN A 37 -34.21 13.47 9.63
N GLN A 38 -34.17 12.92 10.85
CA GLN A 38 -33.13 11.96 11.30
C GLN A 38 -32.93 10.74 10.38
N ARG A 39 -33.98 10.34 9.63
CA ARG A 39 -33.90 9.25 8.65
C ARG A 39 -32.99 9.57 7.46
N GLU A 40 -33.08 10.79 6.93
CA GLU A 40 -32.26 11.26 5.82
C GLU A 40 -30.78 11.34 6.23
N LEU A 41 -30.51 11.81 7.45
CA LEU A 41 -29.15 11.89 8.00
C LEU A 41 -28.52 10.51 8.17
N THR A 42 -29.29 9.56 8.70
CA THR A 42 -28.84 8.17 8.88
C THR A 42 -28.56 7.51 7.54
N GLN A 43 -29.39 7.75 6.52
CA GLN A 43 -29.19 7.21 5.17
C GLN A 43 -27.95 7.81 4.50
N ALA A 44 -27.76 9.13 4.58
CA ALA A 44 -26.58 9.80 4.03
C ALA A 44 -25.29 9.30 4.70
N ALA A 45 -25.30 9.07 6.02
CA ALA A 45 -24.17 8.49 6.75
C ALA A 45 -23.89 7.04 6.29
N SER A 46 -24.93 6.22 6.14
CA SER A 46 -24.82 4.86 5.57
C SER A 46 -24.18 4.87 4.18
N ASP A 47 -24.66 5.72 3.29
CA ASP A 47 -24.18 5.75 1.90
C ASP A 47 -22.73 6.27 1.82
N THR A 48 -22.37 7.24 2.66
CA THR A 48 -20.99 7.72 2.80
C THR A 48 -20.08 6.59 3.31
N CYS A 49 -20.52 5.86 4.32
CA CYS A 49 -19.79 4.74 4.90
C CYS A 49 -19.56 3.62 3.86
N LYS A 50 -20.59 3.24 3.09
CA LYS A 50 -20.48 2.27 1.98
C LYS A 50 -19.53 2.74 0.88
N LEU A 51 -19.57 4.03 0.54
CA LEU A 51 -18.67 4.61 -0.46
C LEU A 51 -17.21 4.54 0.01
N ASN A 52 -16.92 4.92 1.25
CA ASN A 52 -15.57 4.81 1.81
C ASN A 52 -15.11 3.34 1.89
N ALA A 53 -15.97 2.42 2.30
CA ALA A 53 -15.68 0.99 2.28
C ALA A 53 -15.36 0.47 0.87
N LYS A 54 -16.06 0.98 -0.15
CA LYS A 54 -15.77 0.65 -1.56
C LYS A 54 -14.45 1.25 -2.02
N THR A 55 -14.13 2.48 -1.64
CA THR A 55 -12.85 3.11 -1.99
C THR A 55 -11.67 2.44 -1.26
N LEU A 56 -11.89 1.89 -0.07
CA LEU A 56 -10.88 1.15 0.69
C LEU A 56 -10.26 -0.01 -0.11
N THR A 57 -11.02 -0.64 -1.02
CA THR A 57 -10.49 -1.76 -1.82
C THR A 57 -9.27 -1.35 -2.65
N VAL A 58 -9.20 -0.09 -3.09
CA VAL A 58 -8.04 0.43 -3.82
C VAL A 58 -6.78 0.44 -2.94
N HIS A 59 -6.92 0.87 -1.68
CA HIS A 59 -5.81 0.85 -0.72
C HIS A 59 -5.38 -0.59 -0.39
N GLN A 60 -6.33 -1.51 -0.28
CA GLN A 60 -6.06 -2.93 -0.05
C GLN A 60 -5.32 -3.57 -1.24
N ASP A 61 -5.70 -3.22 -2.47
CA ASP A 61 -5.04 -3.73 -3.67
C ASP A 61 -3.60 -3.22 -3.78
N SER A 62 -3.38 -1.91 -3.59
CA SER A 62 -2.02 -1.35 -3.57
C SER A 62 -1.16 -1.94 -2.44
N PHE A 63 -1.74 -2.19 -1.28
CA PHE A 63 -1.03 -2.83 -0.16
C PHE A 63 -0.63 -4.27 -0.48
N LYS A 64 -1.51 -5.06 -1.12
CA LYS A 64 -1.20 -6.43 -1.55
C LYS A 64 -0.12 -6.47 -2.61
N GLU A 65 -0.13 -5.51 -3.54
CA GLU A 65 0.91 -5.36 -4.54
C GLU A 65 2.27 -5.08 -3.89
N ALA A 66 2.33 -4.10 -2.98
CA ALA A 66 3.55 -3.79 -2.24
C ALA A 66 4.06 -4.98 -1.40
N GLN A 67 3.17 -5.77 -0.78
CA GLN A 67 3.56 -7.02 -0.12
C GLN A 67 4.17 -8.02 -1.10
N SER A 68 3.57 -8.23 -2.27
CA SER A 68 4.10 -9.13 -3.30
C SER A 68 5.47 -8.67 -3.82
N GLU A 69 5.69 -7.36 -3.96
CA GLU A 69 7.00 -6.81 -4.31
C GLU A 69 8.03 -7.02 -3.19
N ALA A 70 7.63 -6.80 -1.94
CA ALA A 70 8.46 -7.07 -0.76
C ALA A 70 8.86 -8.54 -0.65
N GLU A 71 7.92 -9.47 -0.87
CA GLU A 71 8.19 -10.91 -0.91
C GLU A 71 9.17 -11.28 -2.04
N GLN A 72 9.09 -10.62 -3.19
CA GLN A 72 10.04 -10.83 -4.28
C GLN A 72 11.44 -10.31 -3.93
N ALA A 73 11.54 -9.11 -3.36
CA ALA A 73 12.81 -8.54 -2.91
C ALA A 73 13.42 -9.34 -1.75
N ALA A 74 12.62 -9.91 -0.87
CA ALA A 74 13.06 -10.75 0.25
C ALA A 74 13.66 -12.11 -0.18
N LYS A 75 13.56 -12.48 -1.46
CA LYS A 75 14.27 -13.65 -2.03
C LYS A 75 15.75 -13.38 -2.23
N LEU A 76 16.18 -12.11 -2.23
CA LEU A 76 17.58 -11.74 -2.29
C LEU A 76 18.29 -12.07 -0.98
N THR A 77 19.55 -12.45 -1.10
CA THR A 77 20.39 -12.81 0.03
C THR A 77 21.47 -11.76 0.26
N VAL A 78 22.19 -11.88 1.37
CA VAL A 78 23.32 -10.99 1.71
C VAL A 78 24.43 -10.99 0.66
N ASP A 79 24.52 -12.04 -0.17
CA ASP A 79 25.48 -12.13 -1.26
C ASP A 79 25.04 -11.33 -2.50
N ASP A 80 23.73 -11.09 -2.64
CA ASP A 80 23.13 -10.37 -3.76
C ASP A 80 23.12 -8.85 -3.57
N VAL A 81 23.37 -8.37 -2.34
CA VAL A 81 23.28 -6.94 -1.98
C VAL A 81 24.62 -6.40 -1.47
N ALA A 82 24.82 -5.08 -1.62
CA ALA A 82 26.01 -4.41 -1.10
C ALA A 82 25.93 -4.17 0.42
N ASN A 83 24.72 -4.04 0.95
CA ASN A 83 24.43 -3.80 2.35
C ASN A 83 23.31 -4.72 2.84
N GLY A 84 23.70 -5.75 3.61
CA GLY A 84 22.77 -6.72 4.19
C GLY A 84 21.74 -6.11 5.16
N SER A 85 22.00 -4.92 5.73
CA SER A 85 21.02 -4.28 6.62
C SER A 85 19.73 -3.89 5.89
N THR A 86 19.77 -3.70 4.57
CA THR A 86 18.58 -3.39 3.77
C THR A 86 17.58 -4.56 3.77
N LEU A 87 18.06 -5.80 3.83
CA LEU A 87 17.22 -7.00 3.94
C LEU A 87 16.57 -7.12 5.31
N GLU A 88 17.26 -6.74 6.39
CA GLU A 88 16.66 -6.68 7.73
C GLU A 88 15.57 -5.60 7.81
N THR A 89 15.81 -4.41 7.24
CA THR A 89 14.78 -3.35 7.14
C THR A 89 13.57 -3.83 6.35
N LEU A 90 13.76 -4.52 5.23
CA LEU A 90 12.66 -5.10 4.45
C LEU A 90 11.87 -6.12 5.26
N LYS A 91 12.56 -7.02 5.99
CA LYS A 91 11.93 -8.01 6.85
C LYS A 91 11.10 -7.38 7.96
N ASP A 92 11.58 -6.30 8.56
CA ASP A 92 10.82 -5.60 9.60
C ASP A 92 9.59 -4.87 9.02
N ALA A 93 9.70 -4.27 7.84
CA ALA A 93 8.55 -3.70 7.13
C ALA A 93 7.51 -4.77 6.76
N MET A 94 7.95 -5.97 6.35
CA MET A 94 7.06 -7.10 6.09
C MET A 94 6.34 -7.58 7.34
N LYS A 95 7.01 -7.66 8.50
CA LYS A 95 6.33 -8.01 9.77
C LYS A 95 5.26 -6.98 10.14
N LEU A 96 5.52 -5.70 9.88
CA LEU A 96 4.51 -4.65 10.11
C LEU A 96 3.29 -4.86 9.19
N ALA A 97 3.54 -5.24 7.94
CA ALA A 97 2.48 -5.58 6.99
C ALA A 97 1.68 -6.83 7.41
N ASP A 98 2.35 -7.87 7.93
CA ASP A 98 1.71 -9.08 8.44
C ASP A 98 0.86 -8.82 9.69
N ALA A 99 1.15 -7.74 10.42
CA ALA A 99 0.43 -7.33 11.62
C ALA A 99 -0.82 -6.45 11.34
N VAL A 100 -1.17 -6.24 10.07
CA VAL A 100 -2.37 -5.49 9.69
C VAL A 100 -3.62 -6.30 10.07
N ASP A 101 -4.49 -5.68 10.88
CA ASP A 101 -5.78 -6.25 11.28
C ASP A 101 -6.78 -6.36 10.12
N ASP A 102 -7.88 -7.07 10.36
CA ASP A 102 -8.99 -7.13 9.42
C ASP A 102 -9.60 -5.75 9.14
N ALA A 103 -9.93 -5.53 7.88
CA ALA A 103 -10.52 -4.27 7.45
C ALA A 103 -11.88 -4.01 8.14
N PRO A 104 -12.11 -2.79 8.66
CA PRO A 104 -13.40 -2.42 9.22
C PRO A 104 -14.48 -2.42 8.14
N THR A 105 -15.71 -2.72 8.55
CA THR A 105 -16.85 -2.80 7.63
C THR A 105 -17.92 -1.77 7.97
N CYS A 106 -18.66 -1.36 6.94
CA CYS A 106 -19.83 -0.55 7.17
C CYS A 106 -20.98 -1.40 7.74
N PRO A 107 -21.60 -1.03 8.87
CA PRO A 107 -22.66 -1.83 9.46
C PRO A 107 -23.90 -1.91 8.55
N ALA A 108 -24.66 -3.00 8.61
CA ALA A 108 -25.87 -3.15 7.78
C ALA A 108 -27.04 -2.27 8.28
N LYS A 109 -27.05 -1.94 9.57
CA LYS A 109 -28.05 -1.12 10.26
C LYS A 109 -27.36 -0.35 11.38
N GLY A 110 -27.88 0.83 11.70
CA GLY A 110 -27.35 1.69 12.76
C GLY A 110 -28.03 3.05 12.73
N ASN A 111 -27.68 3.89 13.70
CA ASN A 111 -27.97 5.32 13.65
C ASN A 111 -26.84 6.05 12.90
N ALA A 112 -26.99 7.37 12.71
CA ALA A 112 -25.98 8.18 12.01
C ALA A 112 -24.58 8.10 12.66
N ASP A 113 -24.51 8.08 13.99
CA ASP A 113 -23.24 8.04 14.73
C ASP A 113 -22.51 6.70 14.52
N ASP A 114 -23.24 5.58 14.45
CA ASP A 114 -22.67 4.26 14.15
C ASP A 114 -21.98 4.27 12.77
N PHE A 115 -22.64 4.85 11.76
CA PHE A 115 -22.11 4.96 10.40
C PHE A 115 -20.94 5.95 10.32
N THR A 116 -21.00 7.06 11.04
CA THR A 116 -19.90 8.03 11.11
C THR A 116 -18.68 7.41 11.78
N LYS A 117 -18.86 6.67 12.88
CA LYS A 117 -17.77 5.94 13.53
C LYS A 117 -17.15 4.93 12.57
N ALA A 118 -17.96 4.08 11.94
CA ALA A 118 -17.44 3.09 10.97
C ALA A 118 -16.71 3.77 9.79
N THR A 119 -17.18 4.93 9.34
CA THR A 119 -16.50 5.71 8.30
C THR A 119 -15.13 6.18 8.76
N ASN A 120 -15.01 6.68 9.99
CA ASN A 120 -13.72 7.11 10.55
C ASN A 120 -12.78 5.92 10.74
N ASP A 121 -13.27 4.80 11.27
CA ASP A 121 -12.48 3.57 11.41
C ASP A 121 -11.94 3.10 10.03
N ILE A 122 -12.75 3.18 8.96
CA ILE A 122 -12.33 2.89 7.57
C ILE A 122 -11.25 3.85 7.07
N LYS A 123 -11.36 5.15 7.39
CA LYS A 123 -10.38 6.15 6.97
C LYS A 123 -9.04 5.93 7.69
N ASP A 124 -9.08 5.71 9.00
CA ASP A 124 -7.89 5.44 9.80
C ASP A 124 -7.19 4.17 9.33
N TYR A 125 -7.96 3.12 9.02
CA TYR A 125 -7.44 1.90 8.44
C TYR A 125 -6.82 2.13 7.04
N ALA A 126 -7.45 2.94 6.18
CA ALA A 126 -6.89 3.28 4.87
C ALA A 126 -5.57 4.07 4.98
N ASP A 127 -5.48 5.00 5.93
CA ASP A 127 -4.25 5.76 6.20
C ASP A 127 -3.15 4.85 6.75
N ASN A 128 -3.49 3.92 7.64
CA ASN A 128 -2.56 2.90 8.13
C ASN A 128 -2.03 2.03 6.98
N LEU A 129 -2.92 1.50 6.13
CA LEU A 129 -2.53 0.75 4.94
C LEU A 129 -1.56 1.53 4.06
N ARG A 130 -1.87 2.81 3.81
CA ARG A 130 -1.00 3.69 3.01
C ARG A 130 0.37 3.87 3.64
N ASN A 131 0.45 4.08 4.95
CA ASN A 131 1.71 4.25 5.65
C ASN A 131 2.57 2.99 5.54
N ILE A 132 2.00 1.82 5.83
CA ILE A 132 2.71 0.54 5.73
C ILE A 132 3.11 0.24 4.29
N THR A 133 2.25 0.53 3.31
CA THR A 133 2.57 0.41 1.87
C THR A 133 3.80 1.24 1.50
N ASN A 134 3.89 2.48 1.99
CA ASN A 134 5.05 3.35 1.73
C ASN A 134 6.33 2.83 2.41
N GLU A 135 6.22 2.24 3.60
CA GLU A 135 7.34 1.64 4.30
C GLU A 135 7.86 0.41 3.55
N LEU A 136 6.97 -0.48 3.08
CA LEU A 136 7.32 -1.61 2.22
C LEU A 136 8.03 -1.15 0.94
N ASP A 137 7.42 -0.22 0.20
CA ASP A 137 8.00 0.31 -1.05
C ASP A 137 9.38 0.95 -0.82
N SER A 138 9.54 1.71 0.26
CA SER A 138 10.83 2.31 0.62
C SER A 138 11.89 1.25 0.94
N ALA A 139 11.52 0.20 1.67
CA ALA A 139 12.43 -0.88 2.02
C ALA A 139 12.82 -1.72 0.79
N VAL A 140 11.86 -2.02 -0.10
CA VAL A 140 12.12 -2.68 -1.39
C VAL A 140 13.10 -1.87 -2.23
N LYS A 141 12.87 -0.57 -2.39
CA LYS A 141 13.78 0.33 -3.12
C LYS A 141 15.18 0.33 -2.53
N ALA A 142 15.32 0.31 -1.20
CA ALA A 142 16.62 0.25 -0.54
C ALA A 142 17.36 -1.06 -0.86
N VAL A 143 16.66 -2.21 -0.82
CA VAL A 143 17.24 -3.51 -1.18
C VAL A 143 17.69 -3.54 -2.65
N LEU A 144 16.84 -3.07 -3.57
CA LEU A 144 17.15 -3.06 -5.00
C LEU A 144 18.32 -2.12 -5.33
N ALA A 145 18.36 -0.93 -4.72
CA ALA A 145 19.50 -0.02 -4.86
C ALA A 145 20.79 -0.66 -4.33
N SER A 146 20.71 -1.40 -3.22
CA SER A 146 21.84 -2.12 -2.66
C SER A 146 22.34 -3.26 -3.57
N GLN A 147 21.42 -3.98 -4.22
CA GLN A 147 21.76 -4.97 -5.23
C GLN A 147 22.46 -4.34 -6.44
N GLU A 148 21.95 -3.22 -6.96
CA GLU A 148 22.56 -2.52 -8.10
C GLU A 148 24.00 -2.11 -7.80
N MET A 149 24.26 -1.53 -6.62
CA MET A 149 25.62 -1.18 -6.17
C MET A 149 26.55 -2.39 -6.12
N LYS A 150 26.06 -3.56 -5.69
CA LYS A 150 26.85 -4.81 -5.64
C LYS A 150 27.25 -5.25 -7.04
N LEU A 151 26.31 -5.22 -7.97
CA LEU A 151 26.52 -5.62 -9.37
C LEU A 151 27.49 -4.67 -10.10
N ASP A 152 27.44 -3.37 -9.80
CA ASP A 152 28.35 -2.39 -10.39
C ASP A 152 29.77 -2.50 -9.82
N SER A 153 29.91 -2.85 -8.54
CA SER A 153 31.22 -3.07 -7.91
C SER A 153 31.92 -4.35 -8.39
N ALA A 154 31.20 -5.27 -9.03
CA ALA A 154 31.71 -6.54 -9.54
C ALA A 154 32.17 -6.49 -11.02
N LYS A 155 32.04 -5.34 -11.69
CA LYS A 155 32.49 -5.11 -13.08
C LYS A 155 33.92 -4.58 -13.12
#